data_AF-A0A0F9HEJ2-F1
#
_entry.id   AF-A0A0F9HEJ2-F1
#
_cell.length_a   1.000
_cell.length_b   1.000
_cell.length_c   1.000
_cell.angle_alpha   90.00
_cell.angle_beta   90.00
_cell.angle_gamma   90.00
#
_symmetry.space_group_name_H-M   'P 1'
#
loop_
_entity.id
_entity.type
_entity.pdbx_description
1 polymer ?
#
loop_
_entity_poly.entity_id
_entity_poly.type
_entity_poly.pdbx_seq_one_letter_code
_entity_poly.pdbx_strand_id
1 'polypeptide(L)' 'MLITLKQAGGIWVSVHSGPGSDEVRDLFGTDTLPTPFTANLLGTVVQDAIRKLNPEHQVVLS' A
#
# COMPACT_ATOMS: atom_id res chain seq x y z
N MET A 1 -11.15 -3.17 -2.03
CA MET A 1 -10.22 -2.16 -1.48
C MET A 1 -9.25 -1.69 -2.56
N LEU A 2 -8.93 -0.39 -2.57
CA LEU A 2 -7.87 0.21 -3.37
C LEU A 2 -6.64 0.45 -2.47
N ILE A 3 -5.48 -0.01 -2.91
CA ILE A 3 -4.19 0.19 -2.25
C ILE A 3 -3.36 1.14 -3.11
N THR A 4 -3.16 2.36 -2.64
CA THR A 4 -2.33 3.36 -3.29
C THR A 4 -0.94 3.36 -2.66
N LEU A 5 0.09 3.10 -3.46
CA LEU A 5 1.48 3.10 -3.03
C LEU A 5 2.10 4.46 -3.30
N LYS A 6 2.71 5.05 -2.26
CA LYS A 6 3.46 6.31 -2.37
C LYS A 6 4.74 6.25 -1.54
N GLN A 7 5.67 7.15 -1.82
CA GLN A 7 6.88 7.29 -1.02
C GLN A 7 6.67 8.30 0.11
N ALA A 8 7.09 7.95 1.33
CA ALA A 8 7.08 8.84 2.47
C ALA A 8 8.23 8.49 3.42
N GLY A 9 9.01 9.48 3.86
CA GLY A 9 10.07 9.26 4.86
C GLY A 9 11.14 8.23 4.45
N GLY A 10 11.47 8.13 3.16
CA GLY A 10 12.49 7.20 2.65
C GLY A 10 12.01 5.75 2.49
N ILE A 11 10.73 5.47 2.73
CA ILE A 11 10.10 4.16 2.51
C ILE A 11 8.89 4.27 1.59
N TRP A 12 8.45 3.14 1.06
CA TRP A 12 7.13 3.01 0.45
C TRP A 12 6.09 2.78 1.53
N VAL A 13 4.95 3.45 1.40
CA VAL A 13 3.77 3.28 2.26
C VAL A 13 2.57 2.91 1.39
N SER A 14 1.66 2.11 1.94
CA SER A 14 0.37 1.78 1.34
C SER A 14 -0.73 2.60 2.00
N VAL A 15 -1.55 3.26 1.19
CA VAL A 15 -2.77 3.97 1.62
C VAL A 15 -3.97 3.16 1.17
N HIS A 16 -4.79 2.76 2.13
CA HIS A 16 -5.93 1.87 1.94
C HIS A 16 -7.21 2.69 1.85
N SER A 17 -8.00 2.49 0.79
CA SER A 17 -9.23 3.25 0.58
C SER A 17 -10.35 2.42 -0.06
N GLY A 18 -11.58 2.93 0.01
CA GLY A 18 -12.77 2.29 -0.52
C GLY A 18 -13.29 1.12 0.34
N PRO A 19 -14.18 0.28 -0.21
CA PRO A 19 -14.78 -0.82 0.54
C PRO A 19 -13.73 -1.78 1.10
N GLY A 20 -13.85 -2.07 2.40
CA GLY A 20 -12.91 -2.91 3.17
C GLY A 20 -11.73 -2.17 3.80
N SER A 21 -11.52 -0.88 3.49
CA SER A 21 -10.44 -0.10 4.14
C SER A 21 -10.73 0.26 5.60
N ASP A 22 -12.00 0.25 6.02
CA ASP A 22 -12.39 0.49 7.41
C ASP A 22 -11.78 -0.55 8.36
N GLU A 23 -11.65 -1.82 7.92
CA GLU A 23 -11.00 -2.87 8.71
C GLU A 23 -9.52 -2.55 8.98
N VAL A 24 -8.82 -1.98 8.00
CA VAL A 24 -7.42 -1.54 8.17
C VAL A 24 -7.35 -0.42 9.21
N ARG A 25 -8.24 0.56 9.12
CA ARG A 25 -8.30 1.67 10.09
C ARG A 25 -8.67 1.18 11.49
N ASP A 26 -9.58 0.23 11.60
CA ASP A 26 -10.03 -0.31 12.89
C ASP A 26 -8.92 -1.14 13.57
N LEU A 27 -8.13 -1.90 12.78
CA LEU A 27 -7.01 -2.69 13.29
C LEU A 27 -5.77 -1.87 13.64
N PHE A 28 -5.44 -0.86 12.82
CA PHE A 28 -4.16 -0.15 12.91
C PHE A 28 -4.29 1.32 13.34
N GLY A 29 -5.51 1.86 13.46
CA GLY A 29 -5.78 3.26 13.79
C GLY A 29 -5.45 4.24 12.66
N THR A 30 -5.13 3.75 11.46
CA THR A 30 -4.68 4.53 10.30
C THR A 30 -5.05 3.80 9.01
N ASP A 31 -5.24 4.56 7.93
CA ASP A 31 -5.37 4.03 6.57
C ASP A 31 -4.02 3.88 5.86
N THR A 32 -2.93 4.34 6.49
CA THR A 32 -1.60 4.41 5.91
C THR A 32 -0.66 3.49 6.67
N LEU A 33 -0.12 2.49 5.98
CA LEU A 33 0.80 1.50 6.56
C LEU A 33 2.16 1.53 5.89
N PRO A 34 3.26 1.35 6.65
CA PRO A 34 4.58 1.20 6.07
C PRO A 34 4.70 -0.14 5.35
N THR A 35 5.34 -0.15 4.18
CA THR A 35 5.75 -1.39 3.51
C THR A 35 7.21 -1.72 3.89
N PRO A 36 7.69 -2.97 3.68
CA PRO A 36 9.09 -3.30 3.91
C PRO A 36 10.04 -2.73 2.83
N PHE A 37 9.53 -2.01 1.85
CA PHE A 37 10.32 -1.53 0.71
C PHE A 37 10.84 -0.11 0.95
N THR A 38 12.14 0.06 0.76
CA THR A 38 12.79 1.39 0.77
C THR A 38 12.43 2.19 -0.48
N ALA A 39 12.44 3.52 -0.41
CA ALA A 39 12.15 4.40 -1.55
C ALA A 39 13.13 4.26 -2.73
N ASN A 40 14.27 3.58 -2.54
CA ASN A 40 15.24 3.29 -3.61
C ASN A 40 14.74 2.22 -4.59
N LEU A 41 13.72 1.44 -4.22
CA LEU A 41 13.13 0.45 -5.11
C LEU A 41 12.14 1.11 -6.08
N LEU A 42 12.19 0.64 -7.33
CA LEU A 42 11.29 1.09 -8.38
C LEU A 42 9.83 0.81 -8.00
N GLY A 43 8.95 1.79 -8.26
CA GLY A 43 7.53 1.66 -7.94
C GLY A 43 6.88 0.46 -8.60
N THR A 44 7.25 0.10 -9.83
CA THR A 44 6.72 -1.08 -10.52
C THR A 44 7.09 -2.39 -9.80
N VAL A 45 8.32 -2.51 -9.29
CA VAL A 45 8.76 -3.69 -8.52
C VAL A 45 7.97 -3.81 -7.23
N VAL A 46 7.74 -2.69 -6.54
CA VAL A 46 6.97 -2.65 -5.30
C VAL A 46 5.48 -2.95 -5.57
N GLN A 47 4.92 -2.35 -6.62
CA GLN A 47 3.54 -2.61 -7.06
C GLN A 47 3.33 -4.08 -7.40
N ASP A 48 4.26 -4.70 -8.14
CA ASP A 48 4.18 -6.11 -8.50
C ASP A 48 4.20 -7.01 -7.27
N ALA A 49 5.09 -6.72 -6.32
CA ALA A 49 5.19 -7.48 -5.07
C ALA A 49 3.92 -7.36 -4.22
N ILE A 50 3.41 -6.15 -4.02
CA ILE A 50 2.18 -5.91 -3.23
C ILE A 50 0.96 -6.50 -3.93
N ARG A 51 0.85 -6.36 -5.25
CA ARG A 51 -0.24 -6.95 -6.05
C ARG A 51 -0.25 -8.47 -5.97
N LYS A 52 0.92 -9.12 -5.97
CA LYS A 52 1.03 -10.57 -5.83
C LYS A 52 0.48 -11.08 -4.49
N LEU A 53 0.63 -10.29 -3.44
CA LEU A 53 0.11 -10.62 -2.09
C LEU A 53 -1.38 -10.27 -1.93
N ASN A 54 -1.91 -9.37 -2.76
CA ASN A 54 -3.26 -8.84 -2.67
C ASN A 54 -4.00 -8.97 -4.02
N PRO A 55 -4.21 -10.19 -4.54
CA PRO A 55 -4.75 -10.40 -5.90
C PRO A 55 -6.18 -9.87 -6.07
N GLU A 56 -6.96 -9.83 -4.99
CA GLU A 56 -8.35 -9.34 -4.96
C GLU A 56 -8.45 -7.80 -4.83
N HIS A 57 -7.30 -7.10 -4.76
CA HIS A 57 -7.26 -5.67 -4.53
C HIS A 57 -6.59 -4.94 -5.69
N GLN A 58 -7.10 -3.75 -5.97
CA GLN A 58 -6.49 -2.88 -6.95
C GLN A 58 -5.29 -2.18 -6.31
N VAL A 59 -4.11 -2.31 -6.94
CA VAL A 59 -2.87 -1.69 -6.45
C VAL A 59 -2.38 -0.68 -7.48
N VAL A 60 -2.24 0.58 -7.08
CA VAL A 60 -1.82 1.69 -7.96
C VAL A 60 -0.65 2.46 -7.35
N LEU A 61 0.12 3.15 -8.20
CA LEU A 61 1.18 4.07 -7.79
C LEU A 61 0.63 5.51 -7.78
N SER A 62 1.13 6.34 -6.87
CA SER A 62 0.86 7.77 -6.78
C SER A 62 2.13 8.61 -6.79
#